data_AF-A0A1A3U1M0-F1
#
_entry.id   AF-A0A1A3U1M0-F1
#
_cell.length_a   1.000
_cell.length_b   1.000
_cell.length_c   1.000
_cell.angle_alpha   90.00
_cell.angle_beta   90.00
_cell.angle_gamma   90.00
#
_symmetry.space_group_name_H-M   'P 1'
#
loop_
_entity.id
_entity.type
_entity.pdbx_description
1 polymer ?
#
loop_
_entity_poly.entity_id
_entity_poly.type
_entity_poly.pdbx_seq_one_letter_code
_entity_poly.pdbx_strand_id
1 'polypeptide(L)'
;MLDAVAARSGRRTPGLLTALGAVTLVAGLTGAPQLTSLPAAPAQAGVQLSAGTDSLAGSNVALIMGPSMIPTPSQQYADTVDALFLQPRGFAGELEVLTTPASPYNLDSSLAEGAKILVERVQSLLDGGQADADHPVTVFGYSQSAALTTLAMQQLDEAGVPSSAVHFVLIGDSAYPNGGMLVGFANMPGIFDSLEQGGVTLGHPTPNDLYPTDIYTLEYDGYADFPRYPMNLLSSMNALMGLATQHIAYLGLTPEQLAEATLLESSPDSLINSYMITSEYLPLLWPLLFVPVVGQPLYDLMEPTMRILVNLGYGNIDHGWNDGPPDVPTPVSVDGPDMDWAEVSDALARAAQTGWDAFVADVMDPATYDIFAIPALVDNPALAGLLDAGFAAGVGGSDDPSVSDLLAGLTNMMWSSLVGGLFAVPS
;
A
#
# COMPACT_ATOMS: atom_id res chain seq x y z
N MET A 1 1.91 -20.60 68.94
CA MET A 1 1.40 -19.60 69.89
C MET A 1 1.42 -18.28 69.13
N LEU A 2 0.36 -17.93 68.40
CA LEU A 2 -0.95 -17.44 68.85
C LEU A 2 -0.89 -16.04 69.49
N ASP A 3 -1.71 -15.17 68.90
CA ASP A 3 -2.32 -13.92 69.41
C ASP A 3 -1.45 -12.65 69.61
N ALA A 4 -1.96 -11.41 69.42
CA ALA A 4 -3.04 -10.86 68.57
C ALA A 4 -3.13 -9.32 68.77
N VAL A 5 -3.42 -8.53 67.69
CA VAL A 5 -4.15 -7.21 67.71
C VAL A 5 -3.47 -6.03 68.48
N ALA A 6 -3.42 -4.73 68.11
CA ALA A 6 -4.02 -3.80 67.13
C ALA A 6 -3.06 -2.55 67.01
N ALA A 7 -3.25 -1.46 66.25
CA ALA A 7 -4.01 -1.09 65.02
C ALA A 7 -3.67 0.38 64.62
N ARG A 8 -3.95 0.80 63.36
CA ARG A 8 -3.78 2.16 62.76
C ARG A 8 -2.32 2.60 62.53
N SER A 9 -1.93 3.28 61.45
CA SER A 9 -2.54 3.69 60.16
C SER A 9 -1.37 3.97 59.17
N GLY A 10 -1.45 3.92 57.84
CA GLY A 10 -2.59 3.86 56.93
C GLY A 10 -2.29 4.68 55.66
N ARG A 11 -1.24 4.32 54.89
CA ARG A 11 -0.91 4.91 53.58
C ARG A 11 -0.24 3.87 52.67
N ARG A 12 -1.00 3.37 51.67
CA ARG A 12 -0.61 2.86 50.35
C ARG A 12 -1.85 2.20 49.74
N THR A 13 -2.29 2.67 48.58
CA THR A 13 -3.37 2.04 47.82
C THR A 13 -2.72 1.33 46.61
N PRO A 14 -2.90 0.01 46.44
CA PRO A 14 -2.52 -0.67 45.20
C PRO A 14 -3.57 -0.41 44.10
N GLY A 15 -3.18 -0.60 42.83
CA GLY A 15 -3.99 -0.25 41.66
C GLY A 15 -5.11 -1.25 41.33
N LEU A 16 -5.91 -0.93 40.31
CA LEU A 16 -6.96 -1.83 39.81
C LEU A 16 -7.42 -1.51 38.36
N LEU A 17 -7.45 -2.57 37.55
CA LEU A 17 -8.29 -2.87 36.37
C LEU A 17 -8.39 -1.91 35.15
N THR A 18 -8.04 -2.51 34.01
CA THR A 18 -8.79 -2.56 32.75
C THR A 18 -10.14 -1.82 32.66
N ALA A 19 -10.30 -1.05 31.58
CA ALA A 19 -11.60 -0.66 31.04
C ALA A 19 -11.67 -1.03 29.54
N LEU A 20 -12.31 -2.15 29.22
CA LEU A 20 -12.88 -2.33 27.87
C LEU A 20 -14.15 -1.47 27.81
N GLY A 21 -14.15 -0.44 26.97
CA GLY A 21 -15.35 0.32 26.64
C GLY A 21 -16.15 -0.40 25.56
N ALA A 22 -17.15 -1.19 25.95
CA ALA A 22 -18.11 -1.75 25.01
C ALA A 22 -19.05 -0.64 24.52
N VAL A 23 -18.99 -0.30 23.23
CA VAL A 23 -19.94 0.61 22.60
C VAL A 23 -21.22 -0.17 22.27
N THR A 24 -22.32 0.16 22.95
CA THR A 24 -23.66 -0.38 22.67
C THR A 24 -24.48 0.64 21.89
N LEU A 25 -24.67 0.39 20.59
CA LEU A 25 -25.55 1.20 19.75
C LEU A 25 -27.02 0.82 20.03
N VAL A 26 -27.80 1.76 20.58
CA VAL A 26 -29.25 1.58 20.80
C VAL A 26 -29.99 2.38 19.74
N ALA A 27 -30.30 1.74 18.62
CA ALA A 27 -31.18 2.29 17.60
C ALA A 27 -32.65 2.00 17.96
N GLY A 28 -33.46 3.05 18.10
CA GLY A 28 -34.89 2.93 18.36
C GLY A 28 -35.66 3.99 17.58
N LEU A 29 -36.14 3.64 16.38
CA LEU A 29 -37.07 4.47 15.62
C LEU A 29 -38.15 3.61 14.95
N THR A 30 -39.40 4.00 15.16
CA THR A 30 -40.59 3.44 14.52
C THR A 30 -41.03 4.33 13.36
N GLY A 31 -41.13 3.78 12.15
CA GLY A 31 -41.78 4.44 11.02
C GLY A 31 -41.05 4.21 9.71
N ALA A 32 -41.63 3.39 8.83
CA ALA A 32 -41.10 3.14 7.49
C ALA A 32 -41.62 4.20 6.49
N PRO A 33 -40.74 4.92 5.78
CA PRO A 33 -41.05 5.52 4.47
C PRO A 33 -40.80 4.51 3.34
N GLN A 34 -41.21 4.85 2.13
CA GLN A 34 -41.25 3.90 1.01
C GLN A 34 -39.92 3.80 0.25
N LEU A 35 -39.66 2.61 -0.28
CA LEU A 35 -38.54 2.33 -1.20
C LEU A 35 -38.59 3.25 -2.42
N THR A 36 -37.60 4.15 -2.52
CA THR A 36 -37.19 4.78 -3.76
C THR A 36 -35.77 4.31 -4.06
N SER A 37 -35.56 3.66 -5.22
CA SER A 37 -34.22 3.37 -5.72
C SER A 37 -33.45 4.68 -5.89
N LEU A 38 -32.41 4.89 -5.09
CA LEU A 38 -31.50 6.01 -5.26
C LEU A 38 -30.55 5.70 -6.44
N PRO A 39 -30.14 6.73 -7.21
CA PRO A 39 -29.15 6.54 -8.27
C PRO A 39 -27.78 6.20 -7.67
N ALA A 40 -26.91 5.60 -8.48
CA ALA A 40 -25.50 5.45 -8.15
C ALA A 40 -24.88 6.80 -7.74
N ALA A 41 -23.82 6.74 -6.94
CA ALA A 41 -23.00 7.90 -6.58
C ALA A 41 -22.61 8.68 -7.86
N PRO A 42 -22.53 10.03 -7.80
CA PRO A 42 -22.14 10.80 -8.96
C PRO A 42 -20.76 10.34 -9.42
N ALA A 43 -20.68 9.86 -10.66
CA ALA A 43 -19.41 9.45 -11.25
C ALA A 43 -18.42 10.62 -11.13
N GLN A 44 -17.32 10.39 -10.41
CA GLN A 44 -16.16 11.26 -10.40
C GLN A 44 -15.82 11.57 -11.86
N ALA A 45 -15.67 12.84 -12.19
CA ALA A 45 -15.28 13.25 -13.53
C ALA A 45 -13.78 13.01 -13.70
N GLY A 46 -13.39 11.73 -13.77
CA GLY A 46 -12.02 11.30 -13.99
C GLY A 46 -11.46 12.01 -15.21
N VAL A 47 -10.38 12.77 -14.99
CA VAL A 47 -9.63 13.39 -16.07
C VAL A 47 -9.01 12.24 -16.86
N GLN A 48 -9.56 11.95 -18.05
CA GLN A 48 -8.94 10.97 -18.94
C GLN A 48 -7.51 11.38 -19.24
N LEU A 49 -6.58 10.43 -19.12
CA LEU A 49 -5.15 10.54 -19.39
C LEU A 49 -4.90 11.34 -20.68
N SER A 50 -4.62 12.64 -20.54
CA SER A 50 -4.41 13.53 -21.67
C SER A 50 -2.95 13.48 -22.08
N ALA A 51 -2.67 12.79 -23.20
CA ALA A 51 -1.32 12.54 -23.68
C ALA A 51 -0.43 13.81 -23.74
N GLY A 52 0.49 13.88 -22.79
CA GLY A 52 1.58 14.86 -22.65
C GLY A 52 2.43 14.39 -21.45
N THR A 53 3.76 14.49 -21.56
CA THR A 53 4.79 13.99 -20.60
C THR A 53 4.81 12.49 -20.26
N ASP A 54 3.70 11.78 -20.41
CA ASP A 54 3.48 10.49 -19.73
C ASP A 54 3.78 9.24 -20.59
N SER A 55 4.49 9.41 -21.70
CA SER A 55 4.72 8.38 -22.71
C SER A 55 6.10 7.71 -22.57
N LEU A 56 6.12 6.38 -22.47
CA LEU A 56 7.33 5.56 -22.56
C LEU A 56 7.71 5.21 -24.00
N ALA A 57 6.95 5.67 -24.99
CA ALA A 57 7.26 5.48 -26.40
C ALA A 57 8.60 6.13 -26.79
N GLY A 58 9.50 5.35 -27.36
CA GLY A 58 10.87 5.76 -27.69
C GLY A 58 11.94 5.02 -26.87
N SER A 59 11.59 4.52 -25.68
CA SER A 59 12.51 3.70 -24.89
C SER A 59 12.82 2.37 -25.59
N ASN A 60 14.10 2.10 -25.81
CA ASN A 60 14.59 0.86 -26.44
C ASN A 60 14.75 -0.30 -25.45
N VAL A 61 14.95 -0.01 -24.16
CA VAL A 61 15.19 -0.98 -23.09
C VAL A 61 14.42 -0.59 -21.84
N ALA A 62 13.83 -1.59 -21.17
CA ALA A 62 13.35 -1.47 -19.80
C ALA A 62 14.16 -2.37 -18.86
N LEU A 63 14.80 -1.78 -17.84
CA LEU A 63 15.48 -2.50 -16.77
C LEU A 63 14.48 -2.89 -15.69
N ILE A 64 14.24 -4.18 -15.50
CA ILE A 64 13.19 -4.71 -14.61
C ILE A 64 13.82 -5.29 -13.33
N MET A 65 13.50 -4.71 -12.18
CA MET A 65 13.98 -5.17 -10.87
C MET A 65 12.86 -5.80 -10.03
N GLY A 66 13.23 -6.73 -9.14
CA GLY A 66 12.32 -7.42 -8.24
C GLY A 66 12.14 -6.73 -6.88
N PRO A 67 11.07 -7.04 -6.13
CA PRO A 67 10.92 -6.61 -4.74
C PRO A 67 11.87 -7.37 -3.80
N SER A 68 11.80 -7.05 -2.50
CA SER A 68 12.47 -7.83 -1.44
C SER A 68 12.28 -9.33 -1.64
N MET A 69 13.33 -10.11 -1.37
CA MET A 69 13.38 -11.57 -1.52
C MET A 69 13.28 -12.10 -2.98
N ILE A 70 13.21 -11.23 -4.00
CA ILE A 70 13.29 -11.61 -5.42
C ILE A 70 14.51 -10.93 -6.09
N PRO A 71 15.75 -11.39 -5.84
CA PRO A 71 16.98 -10.82 -6.42
C PRO A 71 16.97 -10.77 -7.95
N THR A 72 16.48 -11.83 -8.59
CA THR A 72 16.37 -11.98 -10.04
C THR A 72 14.93 -12.36 -10.38
N PRO A 73 14.11 -11.42 -10.87
CA PRO A 73 12.79 -11.71 -11.41
C PRO A 73 12.76 -12.85 -12.44
N SER A 74 11.60 -13.50 -12.56
CA SER A 74 11.33 -14.42 -13.67
C SER A 74 10.99 -13.65 -14.95
N GLN A 75 11.03 -14.31 -16.12
CA GLN A 75 10.52 -13.71 -17.35
C GLN A 75 9.01 -13.40 -17.22
N GLN A 76 8.25 -14.28 -16.56
CA GLN A 76 6.82 -14.07 -16.31
C GLN A 76 6.54 -12.77 -15.53
N TYR A 77 7.36 -12.48 -14.50
CA TYR A 77 7.28 -11.21 -13.78
C TYR A 77 7.51 -10.02 -14.72
N ALA A 78 8.55 -10.08 -15.57
CA ALA A 78 8.87 -9.01 -16.50
C ALA A 78 7.77 -8.81 -17.56
N ASP A 79 7.23 -9.90 -18.11
CA ASP A 79 6.12 -9.87 -19.08
C ASP A 79 4.84 -9.30 -18.46
N THR A 80 4.55 -9.61 -17.18
CA THR A 80 3.40 -9.02 -16.44
C THR A 80 3.61 -7.54 -16.16
N VAL A 81 4.82 -7.14 -15.74
CA VAL A 81 5.18 -5.72 -15.55
C VAL A 81 5.02 -4.93 -16.85
N ASP A 82 5.49 -5.48 -17.97
CA ASP A 82 5.37 -4.87 -19.28
C ASP A 82 3.90 -4.68 -19.70
N ALA A 83 3.09 -5.73 -19.58
CA ALA A 83 1.67 -5.70 -19.92
C ALA A 83 0.84 -4.71 -19.07
N LEU A 84 1.17 -4.56 -17.78
CA LEU A 84 0.41 -3.72 -16.85
C LEU A 84 0.88 -2.25 -16.83
N PHE A 85 2.20 -2.01 -16.78
CA PHE A 85 2.74 -0.69 -16.46
C PHE A 85 3.51 -0.02 -17.62
N LEU A 86 4.00 -0.79 -18.60
CA LEU A 86 4.89 -0.25 -19.65
C LEU A 86 4.19 -0.13 -21.02
N GLN A 87 3.64 -1.22 -21.57
CA GLN A 87 2.93 -1.22 -22.86
C GLN A 87 1.74 -0.25 -22.91
N PRO A 88 0.89 -0.11 -21.86
CA PRO A 88 -0.21 0.86 -21.89
C PRO A 88 0.25 2.31 -22.06
N ARG A 89 1.52 2.59 -21.72
CA ARG A 89 2.18 3.90 -21.86
C ARG A 89 3.03 4.03 -23.14
N GLY A 90 2.94 3.05 -24.03
CA GLY A 90 3.61 3.04 -25.34
C GLY A 90 5.02 2.46 -25.36
N PHE A 91 5.48 1.82 -24.27
CA PHE A 91 6.73 1.05 -24.33
C PHE A 91 6.60 -0.10 -25.35
N ALA A 92 7.67 -0.33 -26.12
CA ALA A 92 7.76 -1.39 -27.12
C ALA A 92 9.20 -1.90 -27.33
N GLY A 93 10.08 -1.66 -26.35
CA GLY A 93 11.49 -2.03 -26.38
C GLY A 93 11.77 -3.45 -25.87
N GLU A 94 13.03 -3.75 -25.61
CA GLU A 94 13.46 -5.02 -25.02
C GLU A 94 13.40 -4.95 -23.48
N LEU A 95 12.86 -6.01 -22.86
CA LEU A 95 12.87 -6.17 -21.40
C LEU A 95 14.18 -6.81 -20.95
N GLU A 96 14.86 -6.21 -19.99
CA GLU A 96 16.07 -6.75 -19.36
C GLU A 96 15.88 -6.90 -17.86
N VAL A 97 15.84 -8.13 -17.36
CA VAL A 97 15.80 -8.41 -15.92
C VAL A 97 17.14 -8.06 -15.28
N LEU A 98 17.14 -7.09 -14.37
CA LEU A 98 18.32 -6.65 -13.63
C LEU A 98 18.36 -7.33 -12.25
N THR A 99 19.44 -8.06 -11.98
CA THR A 99 19.62 -8.71 -10.67
C THR A 99 20.11 -7.70 -9.63
N THR A 100 19.40 -7.56 -8.51
CA THR A 100 19.80 -6.73 -7.36
C THR A 100 19.88 -7.60 -6.09
N PRO A 101 20.44 -7.11 -4.96
CA PRO A 101 20.60 -7.96 -3.78
C PRO A 101 19.28 -8.36 -3.10
N ALA A 102 18.22 -7.53 -3.22
CA ALA A 102 16.87 -7.75 -2.70
C ALA A 102 16.79 -8.25 -1.23
N SER A 103 17.73 -7.86 -0.37
CA SER A 103 17.84 -8.32 1.02
C SER A 103 17.08 -7.39 1.97
N PRO A 104 16.02 -7.85 2.67
CA PRO A 104 15.33 -7.03 3.67
C PRO A 104 16.06 -6.96 5.02
N TYR A 105 17.03 -7.84 5.28
CA TYR A 105 17.72 -7.96 6.58
C TYR A 105 18.91 -7.02 6.77
N ASN A 106 19.32 -6.31 5.71
CA ASN A 106 20.38 -5.31 5.72
C ASN A 106 20.04 -4.29 4.63
N LEU A 107 18.96 -3.53 4.88
CA LEU A 107 18.25 -2.76 3.87
C LEU A 107 19.17 -1.73 3.21
N ASP A 108 19.85 -0.88 3.99
CA ASP A 108 20.71 0.18 3.45
C ASP A 108 21.82 -0.36 2.55
N SER A 109 22.44 -1.49 2.93
CA SER A 109 23.46 -2.13 2.09
C SER A 109 22.85 -2.68 0.79
N SER A 110 21.65 -3.27 0.87
CA SER A 110 20.92 -3.80 -0.28
C SER A 110 20.49 -2.69 -1.25
N LEU A 111 19.97 -1.59 -0.73
CA LEU A 111 19.58 -0.40 -1.49
C LEU A 111 20.81 0.22 -2.17
N ALA A 112 21.91 0.43 -1.45
CA ALA A 112 23.12 1.05 -1.98
C ALA A 112 23.81 0.18 -3.06
N GLU A 113 23.93 -1.13 -2.85
CA GLU A 113 24.50 -2.04 -3.85
C GLU A 113 23.59 -2.20 -5.07
N GLY A 114 22.27 -2.31 -4.87
CA GLY A 114 21.30 -2.35 -5.97
C GLY A 114 21.27 -1.05 -6.79
N ALA A 115 21.31 0.11 -6.14
CA ALA A 115 21.39 1.41 -6.81
C ALA A 115 22.67 1.52 -7.65
N LYS A 116 23.81 1.07 -7.11
CA LYS A 116 25.07 1.03 -7.85
C LYS A 116 24.98 0.12 -9.09
N ILE A 117 24.41 -1.08 -8.97
CA ILE A 117 24.22 -2.00 -10.10
C ILE A 117 23.36 -1.36 -11.20
N LEU A 118 22.28 -0.67 -10.82
CA LEU A 118 21.41 0.06 -11.74
C LEU A 118 22.16 1.21 -12.44
N VAL A 119 22.89 2.04 -11.69
CA VAL A 119 23.70 3.15 -12.23
C VAL A 119 24.74 2.64 -13.23
N GLU A 120 25.50 1.60 -12.87
CA GLU A 120 26.50 0.99 -13.76
C GLU A 120 25.85 0.43 -15.04
N ARG A 121 24.64 -0.16 -14.95
CA ARG A 121 23.94 -0.68 -16.14
C ARG A 121 23.40 0.42 -17.04
N VAL A 122 22.77 1.46 -16.48
CA VAL A 122 22.28 2.63 -17.23
C VAL A 122 23.43 3.33 -17.94
N GLN A 123 24.55 3.61 -17.26
CA GLN A 123 25.74 4.20 -17.88
C GLN A 123 26.28 3.32 -19.01
N SER A 124 26.31 1.99 -18.84
CA SER A 124 26.71 1.07 -19.90
C SER A 124 25.78 1.06 -21.12
N LEU A 125 24.47 1.33 -20.96
CA LEU A 125 23.53 1.47 -22.08
C LEU A 125 23.80 2.76 -22.86
N LEU A 126 24.04 3.86 -22.15
CA LEU A 126 24.33 5.18 -22.72
C LEU A 126 25.69 5.20 -23.45
N ASP A 127 26.76 4.75 -22.79
CA ASP A 127 28.11 4.64 -23.38
C ASP A 127 28.16 3.68 -24.57
N GLY A 128 27.30 2.65 -24.56
CA GLY A 128 27.13 1.70 -25.65
C GLY A 128 26.31 2.24 -26.84
N GLY A 129 25.67 3.40 -26.71
CA GLY A 129 24.75 3.96 -27.71
C GLY A 129 23.46 3.13 -27.89
N GLN A 130 23.04 2.39 -26.85
CA GLN A 130 21.79 1.62 -26.84
C GLN A 130 20.60 2.47 -26.35
N ALA A 131 20.90 3.52 -25.58
CA ALA A 131 19.95 4.53 -25.11
C ALA A 131 20.59 5.92 -25.20
N ASP A 132 19.76 6.96 -25.27
CA ASP A 132 20.14 8.38 -25.24
C ASP A 132 18.93 9.24 -24.82
N ALA A 133 19.00 10.56 -25.01
CA ALA A 133 17.91 11.48 -24.68
C ALA A 133 16.69 11.41 -25.64
N ASP A 134 16.86 10.84 -26.83
CA ASP A 134 15.76 10.59 -27.79
C ASP A 134 15.19 9.16 -27.60
N HIS A 135 15.96 8.26 -26.98
CA HIS A 135 15.61 6.86 -26.67
C HIS A 135 15.98 6.51 -25.22
N PRO A 136 15.22 7.00 -24.21
CA PRO A 136 15.57 6.84 -22.80
C PRO A 136 15.59 5.38 -22.34
N VAL A 137 16.33 5.12 -21.26
CA VAL A 137 16.22 3.86 -20.51
C VAL A 137 14.98 3.92 -19.63
N THR A 138 14.03 3.00 -19.81
CA THR A 138 12.97 2.80 -18.81
C THR A 138 13.52 1.97 -17.65
N VAL A 139 13.20 2.33 -16.41
CA VAL A 139 13.61 1.62 -15.19
C VAL A 139 12.37 1.28 -14.38
N PHE A 140 12.14 -0.01 -14.13
CA PHE A 140 11.03 -0.47 -13.31
C PHE A 140 11.51 -0.94 -11.93
N GLY A 141 10.86 -0.43 -10.87
CA GLY A 141 11.12 -0.81 -9.48
C GLY A 141 9.84 -1.16 -8.72
N TYR A 142 9.93 -2.14 -7.82
CA TYR A 142 8.85 -2.57 -6.94
C TYR A 142 9.35 -2.66 -5.50
N SER A 143 8.65 -2.04 -4.54
CA SER A 143 8.93 -2.18 -3.11
C SER A 143 10.37 -1.72 -2.78
N GLN A 144 11.24 -2.62 -2.31
CA GLN A 144 12.66 -2.32 -2.09
C GLN A 144 13.38 -1.83 -3.36
N SER A 145 13.04 -2.35 -4.55
CA SER A 145 13.67 -1.87 -5.79
C SER A 145 13.04 -0.60 -6.35
N ALA A 146 11.89 -0.16 -5.85
CA ALA A 146 11.43 1.21 -6.05
C ALA A 146 12.26 2.16 -5.18
N ALA A 147 12.38 1.88 -3.88
CA ALA A 147 13.11 2.74 -2.94
C ALA A 147 14.60 2.91 -3.28
N LEU A 148 15.28 1.91 -3.84
CA LEU A 148 16.68 2.08 -4.28
C LEU A 148 16.84 3.05 -5.45
N THR A 149 15.77 3.32 -6.21
CA THR A 149 15.84 4.28 -7.32
C THR A 149 16.10 5.70 -6.84
N THR A 150 15.64 6.09 -5.63
CA THR A 150 16.02 7.34 -4.96
C THR A 150 17.53 7.55 -4.94
N LEU A 151 18.29 6.51 -4.54
CA LEU A 151 19.76 6.56 -4.52
C LEU A 151 20.37 6.49 -5.92
N ALA A 152 19.74 5.79 -6.86
CA ALA A 152 20.22 5.68 -8.23
C ALA A 152 20.03 6.98 -9.02
N MET A 153 18.89 7.66 -8.88
CA MET A 153 18.61 8.98 -9.45
C MET A 153 19.67 10.00 -9.01
N GLN A 154 19.96 10.08 -7.71
CA GLN A 154 21.01 10.95 -7.18
C GLN A 154 22.38 10.64 -7.81
N GLN A 155 22.77 9.35 -7.88
CA GLN A 155 24.04 8.93 -8.49
C GLN A 155 24.13 9.16 -10.00
N LEU A 156 23.00 9.07 -10.73
CA LEU A 156 22.93 9.36 -12.15
C LEU A 156 23.07 10.87 -12.43
N ASP A 157 22.40 11.72 -11.64
CA ASP A 157 22.52 13.18 -11.75
C ASP A 157 23.94 13.67 -11.37
N GLU A 158 24.52 13.16 -10.28
CA GLU A 158 25.91 13.41 -9.90
C GLU A 158 26.92 12.99 -10.98
N ALA A 159 26.61 11.94 -11.75
CA ALA A 159 27.40 11.50 -12.89
C ALA A 159 27.14 12.32 -14.18
N GLY A 160 26.18 13.24 -14.17
CA GLY A 160 25.81 14.08 -15.32
C GLY A 160 24.97 13.37 -16.37
N VAL A 161 24.26 12.30 -16.03
CA VAL A 161 23.31 11.62 -16.92
C VAL A 161 22.09 12.52 -17.12
N PRO A 162 21.75 12.96 -18.35
CA PRO A 162 20.62 13.85 -18.57
C PRO A 162 19.30 13.28 -18.04
N SER A 163 18.50 14.13 -17.38
CA SER A 163 17.14 13.81 -16.91
C SER A 163 16.29 13.10 -17.97
N SER A 164 16.37 13.56 -19.23
CA SER A 164 15.61 13.00 -20.35
C SER A 164 16.15 11.66 -20.91
N ALA A 165 17.22 11.10 -20.36
CA ALA A 165 17.82 9.85 -20.82
C ALA A 165 17.37 8.63 -19.98
N VAL A 166 16.60 8.84 -18.91
CA VAL A 166 16.09 7.78 -18.03
C VAL A 166 14.67 8.13 -17.58
N HIS A 167 13.76 7.16 -17.58
CA HIS A 167 12.38 7.30 -17.09
C HIS A 167 12.09 6.19 -16.09
N PHE A 168 11.58 6.54 -14.91
CA PHE A 168 11.31 5.58 -13.83
C PHE A 168 9.82 5.24 -13.73
N VAL A 169 9.51 3.96 -13.49
CA VAL A 169 8.16 3.46 -13.23
C VAL A 169 8.22 2.63 -11.96
N LEU A 170 7.60 3.13 -10.89
CA LEU A 170 7.72 2.63 -9.54
C LEU A 170 6.36 2.12 -9.04
N ILE A 171 6.35 0.97 -8.38
CA ILE A 171 5.15 0.43 -7.73
C ILE A 171 5.43 0.10 -6.25
N GLY A 172 4.48 0.41 -5.36
CA GLY A 172 4.63 0.18 -3.92
C GLY A 172 5.88 0.86 -3.35
N ASP A 173 6.18 2.09 -3.76
CA ASP A 173 7.40 2.78 -3.39
C ASP A 173 7.44 3.15 -1.90
N SER A 174 8.26 2.46 -1.12
CA SER A 174 8.43 2.79 0.30
C SER A 174 9.17 4.10 0.56
N ALA A 175 9.81 4.69 -0.46
CA ALA A 175 10.38 6.04 -0.44
C ALA A 175 9.43 7.12 -0.98
N TYR A 176 8.17 6.78 -1.27
CA TYR A 176 7.16 7.72 -1.76
C TYR A 176 7.00 8.93 -0.81
N PRO A 177 7.06 10.19 -1.31
CA PRO A 177 7.18 11.35 -0.42
C PRO A 177 5.99 11.55 0.52
N ASN A 178 4.76 11.27 0.09
CA ASN A 178 3.54 11.48 0.87
C ASN A 178 2.82 10.15 1.20
N GLY A 179 3.45 9.31 2.03
CA GLY A 179 2.89 8.04 2.50
C GLY A 179 3.91 6.91 2.61
N GLY A 180 5.04 7.01 1.91
CA GLY A 180 6.12 6.03 1.96
C GLY A 180 6.68 5.89 3.36
N MET A 181 6.73 4.67 3.89
CA MET A 181 7.12 4.38 5.27
C MET A 181 8.57 4.82 5.57
N LEU A 182 9.46 4.81 4.57
CA LEU A 182 10.84 5.30 4.74
C LEU A 182 10.91 6.82 4.88
N VAL A 183 9.90 7.57 4.42
CA VAL A 183 9.81 9.04 4.56
C VAL A 183 8.99 9.40 5.79
N GLY A 184 7.84 8.75 5.97
CA GLY A 184 6.83 9.06 6.99
C GLY A 184 7.42 9.14 8.40
N PHE A 185 8.25 8.17 8.80
CA PHE A 185 8.77 8.08 10.17
C PHE A 185 10.05 8.89 10.45
N ALA A 186 10.56 9.64 9.47
CA ALA A 186 11.85 10.34 9.60
C ALA A 186 11.89 11.39 10.73
N ASN A 187 10.73 11.90 11.19
CA ASN A 187 10.62 12.86 12.28
C ASN A 187 10.38 12.23 13.67
N MET A 188 10.35 10.89 13.80
CA MET A 188 10.01 10.17 15.03
C MET A 188 11.29 9.61 15.69
N PRO A 189 11.96 10.32 16.62
CA PRO A 189 13.35 10.02 16.97
C PRO A 189 13.57 8.62 17.55
N GLY A 190 12.66 8.14 18.40
CA GLY A 190 12.78 6.79 18.97
C GLY A 190 12.57 5.65 17.97
N ILE A 191 11.95 5.91 16.82
CA ILE A 191 11.80 4.95 15.72
C ILE A 191 13.00 5.08 14.78
N PHE A 192 13.35 6.32 14.41
CA PHE A 192 14.52 6.67 13.61
C PHE A 192 15.82 6.07 14.19
N ASP A 193 16.15 6.39 15.46
CA ASP A 193 17.35 5.91 16.14
C ASP A 193 17.42 4.38 16.17
N SER A 194 16.27 3.69 16.26
CA SER A 194 16.19 2.22 16.32
C SER A 194 16.36 1.57 14.95
N LEU A 195 15.88 2.23 13.89
CA LEU A 195 15.98 1.75 12.52
C LEU A 195 17.37 2.04 11.92
N GLU A 196 17.95 3.21 12.22
CA GLU A 196 19.34 3.55 11.86
C GLU A 196 20.33 2.53 12.48
N GLN A 197 20.14 2.17 13.75
CA GLN A 197 20.91 1.09 14.40
C GLN A 197 20.71 -0.30 13.74
N GLY A 198 19.59 -0.52 13.05
CA GLY A 198 19.29 -1.73 12.28
C GLY A 198 19.78 -1.69 10.83
N GLY A 199 20.38 -0.59 10.35
CA GLY A 199 20.76 -0.41 8.95
C GLY A 199 19.57 -0.11 8.04
N VAL A 200 18.67 0.75 8.51
CA VAL A 200 17.54 1.35 7.78
C VAL A 200 17.60 2.87 7.94
N THR A 201 17.97 3.58 6.87
CA THR A 201 18.03 5.05 6.84
C THR A 201 16.69 5.61 6.37
N LEU A 202 16.07 6.46 7.19
CA LEU A 202 14.80 7.15 6.87
C LEU A 202 15.05 8.57 6.33
N GLY A 203 14.04 9.12 5.65
CA GLY A 203 14.00 10.52 5.23
C GLY A 203 14.66 10.82 3.89
N HIS A 204 14.91 9.79 3.07
CA HIS A 204 15.28 9.91 1.66
C HIS A 204 14.03 9.70 0.78
N PRO A 205 13.27 10.76 0.47
CA PRO A 205 12.14 10.68 -0.45
C PRO A 205 12.62 10.49 -1.90
N THR A 206 11.79 9.83 -2.70
CA THR A 206 11.96 9.80 -4.17
C THR A 206 11.96 11.24 -4.71
N PRO A 207 13.04 11.69 -5.37
CA PRO A 207 13.22 13.10 -5.73
C PRO A 207 12.31 13.51 -6.89
N ASN A 208 11.72 14.69 -6.80
CA ASN A 208 10.72 15.17 -7.75
C ASN A 208 11.28 16.06 -8.87
N ASP A 209 12.59 16.31 -8.89
CA ASP A 209 13.26 17.27 -9.77
C ASP A 209 14.41 16.68 -10.60
N LEU A 210 14.75 15.40 -10.43
CA LEU A 210 15.88 14.75 -11.12
C LEU A 210 15.48 14.01 -12.42
N TYR A 211 14.48 13.13 -12.37
CA TYR A 211 14.07 12.28 -13.52
C TYR A 211 12.55 12.12 -13.62
N PRO A 212 11.98 12.05 -14.84
CA PRO A 212 10.60 11.65 -15.07
C PRO A 212 10.29 10.32 -14.36
N THR A 213 9.28 10.34 -13.49
CA THR A 213 8.97 9.23 -12.60
C THR A 213 7.46 9.05 -12.48
N ASP A 214 6.97 7.86 -12.81
CA ASP A 214 5.59 7.47 -12.55
C ASP A 214 5.56 6.56 -11.32
N ILE A 215 4.72 6.88 -10.34
CA ILE A 215 4.58 6.09 -9.12
C ILE A 215 3.13 5.60 -9.03
N TYR A 216 2.94 4.28 -8.97
CA TYR A 216 1.63 3.66 -8.73
C TYR A 216 1.58 3.12 -7.31
N THR A 217 0.57 3.55 -6.57
CA THR A 217 0.36 3.18 -5.16
C THR A 217 -1.04 2.63 -4.99
N LEU A 218 -1.17 1.48 -4.33
CA LEU A 218 -2.45 0.94 -3.88
C LEU A 218 -2.86 1.63 -2.57
N GLU A 219 -4.10 2.09 -2.51
CA GLU A 219 -4.71 2.69 -1.32
C GLU A 219 -4.56 1.72 -0.12
N TYR A 220 -4.08 2.24 1.01
CA TYR A 220 -3.75 1.49 2.22
C TYR A 220 -2.53 0.54 2.14
N ASP A 221 -1.69 0.61 1.11
CA ASP A 221 -0.39 -0.08 1.11
C ASP A 221 0.47 0.37 2.30
N GLY A 222 0.64 -0.47 3.33
CA GLY A 222 1.35 -0.06 4.54
C GLY A 222 2.86 0.25 4.36
N TYR A 223 3.45 0.04 3.19
CA TYR A 223 4.80 0.52 2.88
C TYR A 223 4.78 1.83 2.07
N ALA A 224 3.80 2.04 1.19
CA ALA A 224 3.79 3.16 0.23
C ALA A 224 2.70 4.23 0.50
N ASP A 225 1.66 3.88 1.24
CA ASP A 225 0.53 4.72 1.66
C ASP A 225 0.23 4.46 3.15
N PHE A 226 1.17 4.85 4.01
CA PHE A 226 1.03 4.74 5.45
C PHE A 226 0.28 5.96 6.04
N PRO A 227 -0.62 5.78 7.02
CA PRO A 227 -1.42 6.88 7.57
C PRO A 227 -0.59 7.93 8.27
N ARG A 228 -0.77 9.20 7.87
CA ARG A 228 -0.17 10.38 8.51
C ARG A 228 -0.44 10.48 10.00
N TYR A 229 -1.54 9.92 10.50
CA TYR A 229 -1.96 9.99 11.90
C TYR A 229 -1.98 8.60 12.55
N PRO A 230 -0.81 7.99 12.85
CA PRO A 230 -0.70 6.61 13.37
C PRO A 230 -1.36 6.36 14.72
N MET A 231 -1.73 7.43 15.45
CA MET A 231 -2.52 7.32 16.68
C MET A 231 -3.96 6.86 16.41
N ASN A 232 -4.46 6.93 15.17
CA ASN A 232 -5.65 6.22 14.76
C ASN A 232 -5.33 4.74 14.57
N LEU A 233 -5.58 3.95 15.61
CA LEU A 233 -5.25 2.52 15.63
C LEU A 233 -6.00 1.71 14.56
N LEU A 234 -7.19 2.15 14.11
CA LEU A 234 -7.90 1.46 13.03
C LEU A 234 -7.14 1.62 11.71
N SER A 235 -6.69 2.83 11.41
CA SER A 235 -5.88 3.11 10.21
C SER A 235 -4.54 2.40 10.24
N SER A 236 -3.84 2.42 11.37
CA SER A 236 -2.57 1.69 11.54
C SER A 236 -2.76 0.18 11.41
N MET A 237 -3.83 -0.39 11.98
CA MET A 237 -4.15 -1.82 11.78
C MET A 237 -4.55 -2.12 10.33
N ASN A 238 -5.26 -1.21 9.67
CA ASN A 238 -5.63 -1.35 8.26
C ASN A 238 -4.39 -1.32 7.36
N ALA A 239 -3.45 -0.39 7.56
CA ALA A 239 -2.18 -0.33 6.84
C ALA A 239 -1.32 -1.58 7.10
N LEU A 240 -1.27 -2.08 8.34
CA LEU A 240 -0.58 -3.35 8.68
C LEU A 240 -1.21 -4.57 7.98
N MET A 241 -2.53 -4.58 7.78
CA MET A 241 -3.20 -5.58 6.94
C MET A 241 -2.95 -5.32 5.44
N GLY A 242 -2.82 -4.05 5.05
CA GLY A 242 -2.50 -3.58 3.71
C GLY A 242 -1.11 -4.01 3.23
N LEU A 243 -0.14 -4.10 4.12
CA LEU A 243 1.13 -4.78 3.87
C LEU A 243 0.91 -6.21 3.30
N ALA A 244 -0.08 -6.95 3.83
CA ALA A 244 -0.36 -8.35 3.50
C ALA A 244 -1.40 -8.56 2.39
N THR A 245 -1.98 -7.48 1.86
CA THR A 245 -3.13 -7.55 0.93
C THR A 245 -3.01 -6.58 -0.24
N GLN A 246 -2.48 -5.37 -0.01
CA GLN A 246 -2.26 -4.34 -1.03
C GLN A 246 -0.82 -4.38 -1.54
N HIS A 247 0.18 -4.30 -0.64
CA HIS A 247 1.59 -4.13 -1.03
C HIS A 247 2.13 -5.22 -1.96
N ILE A 248 1.53 -6.42 -1.89
CA ILE A 248 1.94 -7.60 -2.62
C ILE A 248 1.02 -7.92 -3.83
N ALA A 249 -0.04 -7.13 -4.06
CA ALA A 249 -1.07 -7.41 -5.05
C ALA A 249 -0.89 -6.71 -6.42
N TYR A 250 0.03 -5.76 -6.55
CA TYR A 250 0.21 -4.94 -7.76
C TYR A 250 0.30 -5.73 -9.09
N LEU A 251 0.89 -6.93 -9.08
CA LEU A 251 1.06 -7.75 -10.29
C LEU A 251 -0.14 -8.65 -10.62
N GLY A 252 -1.18 -8.63 -9.78
CA GLY A 252 -2.48 -9.25 -10.04
C GLY A 252 -3.59 -8.23 -10.23
N LEU A 253 -3.25 -6.96 -10.44
CA LEU A 253 -4.20 -5.93 -10.87
C LEU A 253 -4.62 -6.18 -12.33
N THR A 254 -5.84 -5.80 -12.67
CA THR A 254 -6.29 -5.81 -14.07
C THR A 254 -5.93 -4.49 -14.77
N PRO A 255 -5.82 -4.50 -16.12
CA PRO A 255 -5.64 -3.26 -16.89
C PRO A 255 -6.75 -2.23 -16.66
N GLU A 256 -7.97 -2.66 -16.34
CA GLU A 256 -9.09 -1.77 -16.00
C GLU A 256 -8.85 -1.05 -14.67
N GLN A 257 -8.39 -1.75 -13.62
CA GLN A 257 -8.06 -1.14 -12.33
C GLN A 257 -6.94 -0.09 -12.46
N LEU A 258 -5.96 -0.33 -13.34
CA LEU A 258 -4.91 0.65 -13.65
C LEU A 258 -5.41 1.82 -14.51
N ALA A 259 -6.38 1.59 -15.41
CA ALA A 259 -7.01 2.65 -16.20
C ALA A 259 -7.95 3.54 -15.37
N GLU A 260 -8.44 3.05 -14.23
CA GLU A 260 -9.26 3.79 -13.26
C GLU A 260 -8.41 4.47 -12.16
N ALA A 261 -7.08 4.32 -12.17
CA ALA A 261 -6.19 4.94 -11.21
C ALA A 261 -6.29 6.48 -11.24
N THR A 262 -6.38 7.09 -10.05
CA THR A 262 -6.52 8.53 -9.89
C THR A 262 -5.15 9.20 -9.90
N LEU A 263 -4.89 10.04 -10.91
CA LEU A 263 -3.71 10.92 -10.93
C LEU A 263 -3.87 12.00 -9.84
N LEU A 264 -2.92 12.04 -8.91
CA LEU A 264 -2.84 13.04 -7.83
C LEU A 264 -2.09 14.30 -8.30
N GLU A 265 -2.48 15.47 -7.79
CA GLU A 265 -1.90 16.77 -8.21
C GLU A 265 -0.55 17.02 -7.53
N SER A 266 0.54 16.66 -8.22
CA SER A 266 1.92 17.02 -7.88
C SER A 266 2.17 18.53 -7.87
N SER A 267 3.24 18.94 -7.19
CA SER A 267 3.69 20.33 -7.16
C SER A 267 4.00 20.87 -8.58
N PRO A 268 3.88 22.19 -8.83
CA PRO A 268 4.31 22.78 -10.09
C PRO A 268 5.78 22.46 -10.40
N ASP A 269 6.07 22.20 -11.68
CA ASP A 269 7.39 21.81 -12.21
C ASP A 269 7.92 20.44 -11.72
N SER A 270 7.10 19.64 -11.01
CA SER A 270 7.44 18.27 -10.61
C SER A 270 7.57 17.32 -11.80
N LEU A 271 8.54 16.41 -11.72
CA LEU A 271 8.74 15.29 -12.65
C LEU A 271 8.06 13.99 -12.18
N ILE A 272 7.38 14.02 -11.03
CA ILE A 272 6.62 12.88 -10.50
C ILE A 272 5.15 12.96 -10.94
N ASN A 273 4.66 11.89 -11.58
CA ASN A 273 3.23 11.61 -11.70
C ASN A 273 2.86 10.51 -10.69
N SER A 274 1.87 10.75 -9.83
CA SER A 274 1.47 9.80 -8.80
C SER A 274 0.05 9.29 -9.04
N TYR A 275 -0.08 7.97 -9.19
CA TYR A 275 -1.30 7.27 -9.55
C TYR A 275 -1.79 6.44 -8.36
N MET A 276 -2.91 6.86 -7.77
CA MET A 276 -3.54 6.15 -6.66
C MET A 276 -4.57 5.15 -7.18
N ILE A 277 -4.39 3.89 -6.84
CA ILE A 277 -5.27 2.78 -7.21
C ILE A 277 -6.15 2.47 -5.99
N THR A 278 -7.45 2.77 -6.08
CA THR A 278 -8.40 2.61 -4.97
C THR A 278 -8.59 1.14 -4.60
N SER A 279 -8.68 0.85 -3.30
CA SER A 279 -8.84 -0.51 -2.81
C SER A 279 -10.31 -0.91 -2.72
N GLU A 280 -10.71 -1.91 -3.50
CA GLU A 280 -12.04 -2.50 -3.50
C GLU A 280 -12.44 -2.96 -2.09
N TYR A 281 -11.52 -3.63 -1.38
CA TYR A 281 -11.77 -4.17 -0.05
C TYR A 281 -10.98 -3.42 1.01
N LEU A 282 -11.61 -3.11 2.16
CA LEU A 282 -10.93 -2.53 3.30
C LEU A 282 -10.04 -3.60 3.98
N PRO A 283 -8.69 -3.49 3.96
CA PRO A 283 -7.77 -4.54 4.45
C PRO A 283 -8.07 -5.05 5.86
N LEU A 284 -8.50 -4.17 6.76
CA LEU A 284 -8.87 -4.49 8.14
C LEU A 284 -10.07 -5.45 8.24
N LEU A 285 -11.00 -5.39 7.29
CA LEU A 285 -12.20 -6.23 7.25
C LEU A 285 -12.10 -7.39 6.27
N TRP A 286 -11.14 -7.37 5.34
CA TRP A 286 -10.89 -8.42 4.35
C TRP A 286 -10.97 -9.86 4.90
N PRO A 287 -10.47 -10.20 6.11
CA PRO A 287 -10.63 -11.54 6.68
C PRO A 287 -12.08 -12.03 6.87
N LEU A 288 -13.06 -11.12 6.96
CA LEU A 288 -14.48 -11.48 7.08
C LEU A 288 -15.01 -12.14 5.80
N LEU A 289 -14.48 -11.79 4.63
CA LEU A 289 -14.90 -12.29 3.31
C LEU A 289 -14.68 -13.81 3.13
N PHE A 290 -13.95 -14.43 4.06
CA PHE A 290 -13.66 -15.88 4.08
C PHE A 290 -14.45 -16.63 5.15
N VAL A 291 -15.33 -15.96 5.91
CA VAL A 291 -16.21 -16.59 6.90
C VAL A 291 -17.53 -16.99 6.22
N PRO A 292 -17.83 -18.30 6.05
CA PRO A 292 -19.04 -18.72 5.32
C PRO A 292 -20.34 -18.19 5.94
N VAL A 293 -21.29 -17.80 5.09
CA VAL A 293 -22.66 -17.32 5.42
C VAL A 293 -22.71 -15.98 6.17
N VAL A 294 -21.93 -15.80 7.24
CA VAL A 294 -21.97 -14.59 8.09
C VAL A 294 -20.90 -13.56 7.74
N GLY A 295 -19.89 -13.93 6.95
CA GLY A 295 -18.77 -13.07 6.59
C GLY A 295 -19.16 -11.85 5.78
N GLN A 296 -19.74 -12.07 4.59
CA GLN A 296 -20.20 -10.99 3.70
C GLN A 296 -21.19 -10.04 4.39
N PRO A 297 -22.28 -10.50 5.05
CA PRO A 297 -23.17 -9.58 5.76
C PRO A 297 -22.46 -8.75 6.85
N LEU A 298 -21.52 -9.34 7.62
CA LEU A 298 -20.78 -8.60 8.63
C LEU A 298 -19.76 -7.63 8.04
N TYR A 299 -19.20 -7.95 6.88
CA TYR A 299 -18.36 -7.05 6.10
C TYR A 299 -19.19 -5.84 5.65
N ASP A 300 -20.28 -6.06 4.94
CA ASP A 300 -21.14 -4.99 4.39
C ASP A 300 -21.82 -4.15 5.49
N LEU A 301 -22.10 -4.74 6.66
CA LEU A 301 -22.55 -4.00 7.85
C LEU A 301 -21.51 -2.98 8.35
N MET A 302 -20.23 -3.38 8.34
CA MET A 302 -19.15 -2.65 9.00
C MET A 302 -18.40 -1.72 8.05
N GLU A 303 -18.24 -2.12 6.78
CA GLU A 303 -17.34 -1.50 5.82
C GLU A 303 -17.57 0.01 5.65
N PRO A 304 -18.80 0.52 5.41
CA PRO A 304 -18.97 1.94 5.12
C PRO A 304 -18.57 2.82 6.30
N THR A 305 -18.80 2.34 7.53
CA THR A 305 -18.44 3.07 8.75
C THR A 305 -16.95 2.91 9.06
N MET A 306 -16.40 1.71 8.89
CA MET A 306 -15.00 1.43 9.17
C MET A 306 -14.07 2.09 8.15
N ARG A 307 -14.47 2.24 6.88
CA ARG A 307 -13.69 2.95 5.87
C ARG A 307 -13.51 4.42 6.26
N ILE A 308 -14.58 5.12 6.63
CA ILE A 308 -14.48 6.50 7.16
C ILE A 308 -13.55 6.54 8.38
N LEU A 309 -13.73 5.64 9.36
CA LEU A 309 -12.91 5.62 10.57
C LEU A 309 -11.42 5.31 10.29
N VAL A 310 -11.12 4.55 9.24
CA VAL A 310 -9.76 4.30 8.74
C VAL A 310 -9.22 5.53 7.99
N ASN A 311 -10.01 6.14 7.12
CA ASN A 311 -9.63 7.33 6.33
C ASN A 311 -9.27 8.52 7.22
N LEU A 312 -9.88 8.65 8.41
CA LEU A 312 -9.50 9.66 9.41
C LEU A 312 -8.02 9.60 9.82
N GLY A 313 -7.34 8.45 9.69
CA GLY A 313 -5.89 8.33 9.93
C GLY A 313 -5.01 8.91 8.83
N TYR A 314 -5.57 9.20 7.66
CA TYR A 314 -4.93 9.88 6.54
C TYR A 314 -5.31 11.37 6.47
N GLY A 315 -6.29 11.78 7.29
CA GLY A 315 -6.80 13.16 7.37
C GLY A 315 -8.02 13.43 6.49
N ASN A 316 -8.68 12.38 5.98
CA ASN A 316 -9.80 12.50 5.06
C ASN A 316 -10.99 11.63 5.53
N ILE A 317 -12.16 11.72 4.88
CA ILE A 317 -13.32 10.83 5.10
C ILE A 317 -13.70 10.03 3.86
N ASP A 318 -13.43 10.56 2.66
CA ASP A 318 -13.82 9.98 1.38
C ASP A 318 -12.77 9.00 0.86
N HIS A 319 -11.48 9.25 1.10
CA HIS A 319 -10.37 8.44 0.59
C HIS A 319 -9.30 8.05 1.63
N GLY A 320 -8.56 7.00 1.31
CA GLY A 320 -7.65 6.28 2.20
C GLY A 320 -6.17 6.65 2.11
N TRP A 321 -5.82 7.75 1.46
CA TRP A 321 -4.46 8.26 1.31
C TRP A 321 -4.29 9.68 1.85
N ASN A 322 -3.04 10.11 2.07
CA ASN A 322 -2.73 11.38 2.74
C ASN A 322 -2.96 12.61 1.83
N ASP A 323 -3.71 13.60 2.30
CA ASP A 323 -3.95 14.85 1.56
C ASP A 323 -2.72 15.76 1.47
N GLY A 324 -2.53 16.35 0.28
CA GLY A 324 -1.41 17.24 -0.07
C GLY A 324 -0.73 16.79 -1.37
N PRO A 325 0.24 17.56 -1.90
CA PRO A 325 0.99 17.17 -3.08
C PRO A 325 1.71 15.83 -2.83
N PRO A 326 1.56 14.82 -3.71
CA PRO A 326 2.14 13.49 -3.53
C PRO A 326 3.67 13.49 -3.53
N ASP A 327 4.27 14.50 -4.13
CA ASP A 327 5.71 14.66 -4.32
C ASP A 327 6.41 15.45 -3.20
N VAL A 328 5.66 15.92 -2.20
CA VAL A 328 6.20 16.66 -1.06
C VAL A 328 6.38 15.74 0.16
N PRO A 329 7.60 15.62 0.73
CA PRO A 329 7.87 14.79 1.90
C PRO A 329 6.99 15.13 3.09
N THR A 330 6.05 14.25 3.41
CA THR A 330 5.03 14.46 4.44
C THR A 330 5.21 13.44 5.56
N PRO A 331 5.87 13.81 6.67
CA PRO A 331 6.09 12.89 7.78
C PRO A 331 4.82 12.70 8.63
N VAL A 332 4.80 11.62 9.41
CA VAL A 332 3.70 11.32 10.34
C VAL A 332 3.57 12.40 11.41
N SER A 333 2.35 12.58 11.91
CA SER A 333 2.01 13.52 12.96
C SER A 333 1.58 12.81 14.24
N VAL A 334 1.93 13.40 15.38
CA VAL A 334 1.43 13.02 16.71
C VAL A 334 0.18 13.80 17.12
N ASP A 335 -0.11 14.89 16.40
CA ASP A 335 -1.36 15.65 16.54
C ASP A 335 -2.51 14.93 15.82
N GLY A 336 -3.76 15.32 16.07
CA GLY A 336 -4.91 14.81 15.31
C GLY A 336 -5.07 15.48 13.95
N PRO A 337 -5.89 14.90 13.03
CA PRO A 337 -6.30 15.58 11.81
C PRO A 337 -7.17 16.80 12.11
N ASP A 338 -7.08 17.83 11.27
CA ASP A 338 -7.94 19.02 11.32
C ASP A 338 -9.20 18.75 10.49
N MET A 339 -10.31 18.40 11.17
CA MET A 339 -11.54 17.89 10.55
C MET A 339 -12.76 18.72 10.96
N ASP A 340 -13.73 18.88 10.04
CA ASP A 340 -15.09 19.26 10.44
C ASP A 340 -15.80 18.05 11.09
N TRP A 341 -15.80 18.03 12.42
CA TRP A 341 -16.43 16.95 13.20
C TRP A 341 -17.95 16.87 13.04
N ALA A 342 -18.63 17.92 12.54
CA ALA A 342 -20.03 17.82 12.17
C ALA A 342 -20.19 17.03 10.87
N GLU A 343 -19.35 17.29 9.86
CA GLU A 343 -19.32 16.52 8.62
C GLU A 343 -18.95 15.05 8.85
N VAL A 344 -17.93 14.78 9.67
CA VAL A 344 -17.56 13.41 10.08
C VAL A 344 -18.73 12.71 10.76
N SER A 345 -19.44 13.39 11.68
CA SER A 345 -20.62 12.82 12.37
C SER A 345 -21.76 12.50 11.41
N ASP A 346 -22.02 13.40 10.45
CA ASP A 346 -23.05 13.24 9.44
C ASP A 346 -22.71 12.14 8.43
N ALA A 347 -21.43 12.00 8.05
CA ALA A 347 -20.93 10.93 7.20
C ALA A 347 -21.05 9.56 7.88
N LEU A 348 -20.61 9.44 9.14
CA LEU A 348 -20.76 8.23 9.94
C LEU A 348 -22.23 7.83 10.14
N ALA A 349 -23.14 8.79 10.33
CA ALA A 349 -24.57 8.51 10.44
C ALA A 349 -25.17 7.94 9.14
N ARG A 350 -24.77 8.48 7.98
CA ARG A 350 -25.15 7.93 6.66
C ARG A 350 -24.56 6.55 6.44
N ALA A 351 -23.27 6.38 6.69
CA ALA A 351 -22.55 5.12 6.52
C ALA A 351 -23.11 3.98 7.39
N ALA A 352 -23.47 4.28 8.64
CA ALA A 352 -24.12 3.32 9.53
C ALA A 352 -25.51 2.88 9.01
N GLN A 353 -26.25 3.78 8.35
CA GLN A 353 -27.49 3.40 7.66
C GLN A 353 -27.20 2.54 6.42
N THR A 354 -26.25 2.94 5.57
CA THR A 354 -25.86 2.17 4.37
C THR A 354 -25.47 0.74 4.73
N GLY A 355 -24.61 0.54 5.73
CA GLY A 355 -24.20 -0.80 6.16
C GLY A 355 -25.33 -1.61 6.78
N TRP A 356 -26.24 -0.97 7.54
CA TRP A 356 -27.43 -1.66 8.05
C TRP A 356 -28.37 -2.11 6.92
N ASP A 357 -28.62 -1.25 5.93
CA ASP A 357 -29.50 -1.56 4.80
C ASP A 357 -28.89 -2.67 3.92
N ALA A 358 -27.56 -2.69 3.73
CA ALA A 358 -26.84 -3.78 3.06
C ALA A 358 -26.93 -5.11 3.84
N PHE A 359 -26.55 -5.11 5.13
CA PHE A 359 -26.64 -6.27 6.02
C PHE A 359 -28.04 -6.92 6.03
N VAL A 360 -29.10 -6.09 6.05
CA VAL A 360 -30.48 -6.58 5.99
C VAL A 360 -30.82 -7.18 4.62
N ALA A 361 -30.26 -6.65 3.52
CA ALA A 361 -30.40 -7.25 2.20
C ALA A 361 -29.74 -8.63 2.16
N ASP A 362 -28.48 -8.76 2.60
CA ASP A 362 -27.73 -10.02 2.53
C ASP A 362 -28.34 -11.10 3.42
N VAL A 363 -28.77 -10.74 4.64
CA VAL A 363 -29.45 -11.66 5.58
C VAL A 363 -30.83 -12.08 5.07
N MET A 364 -31.45 -11.32 4.17
CA MET A 364 -32.74 -11.66 3.57
C MET A 364 -32.61 -12.35 2.21
N ASP A 365 -31.43 -12.34 1.57
CA ASP A 365 -31.16 -13.08 0.34
C ASP A 365 -31.00 -14.58 0.64
N PRO A 366 -31.84 -15.47 0.06
CA PRO A 366 -31.65 -16.91 0.17
C PRO A 366 -30.28 -17.41 -0.32
N ALA A 367 -29.61 -16.70 -1.25
CA ALA A 367 -28.31 -17.07 -1.79
C ALA A 367 -27.21 -17.10 -0.72
N THR A 368 -27.26 -16.19 0.27
CA THR A 368 -26.34 -16.12 1.43
C THR A 368 -26.28 -17.43 2.22
N TYR A 369 -27.34 -18.25 2.15
CA TYR A 369 -27.46 -19.53 2.86
C TYR A 369 -27.22 -20.76 1.97
N ASP A 370 -26.96 -20.60 0.67
CA ASP A 370 -26.63 -21.72 -0.20
C ASP A 370 -25.16 -22.14 -0.02
N ILE A 371 -24.93 -22.98 0.99
CA ILE A 371 -23.62 -23.54 1.32
C ILE A 371 -22.97 -24.38 0.21
N PHE A 372 -23.70 -24.68 -0.88
CA PHE A 372 -23.14 -25.36 -2.06
C PHE A 372 -22.79 -24.39 -3.19
N ALA A 373 -23.27 -23.14 -3.12
CA ALA A 373 -22.89 -22.04 -4.01
C ALA A 373 -21.78 -21.16 -3.45
N ILE A 374 -21.43 -21.31 -2.16
CA ILE A 374 -20.24 -20.66 -1.57
C ILE A 374 -19.00 -21.12 -2.36
N PRO A 375 -18.23 -20.21 -2.98
CA PRO A 375 -17.05 -20.57 -3.75
C PRO A 375 -16.01 -21.29 -2.88
N ALA A 376 -15.20 -22.15 -3.48
CA ALA A 376 -14.01 -22.62 -2.79
C ALA A 376 -13.10 -21.42 -2.49
N LEU A 377 -12.21 -21.52 -1.49
CA LEU A 377 -11.37 -20.40 -1.09
C LEU A 377 -10.55 -19.81 -2.26
N VAL A 378 -10.10 -20.68 -3.18
CA VAL A 378 -9.43 -20.32 -4.44
C VAL A 378 -10.29 -19.52 -5.44
N ASP A 379 -11.61 -19.73 -5.40
CA ASP A 379 -12.57 -19.13 -6.33
C ASP A 379 -13.21 -17.85 -5.74
N ASN A 380 -12.76 -17.40 -4.56
CA ASN A 380 -13.26 -16.18 -3.92
C ASN A 380 -12.66 -14.94 -4.63
N PRO A 381 -13.48 -14.02 -5.17
CA PRO A 381 -12.98 -12.87 -5.94
C PRO A 381 -12.06 -11.97 -5.11
N ALA A 382 -12.28 -11.83 -3.80
CA ALA A 382 -11.43 -11.04 -2.91
C ALA A 382 -10.02 -11.62 -2.72
N LEU A 383 -9.76 -12.84 -3.19
CA LEU A 383 -8.44 -13.48 -3.21
C LEU A 383 -7.81 -13.52 -4.61
N ALA A 384 -8.58 -13.32 -5.69
CA ALA A 384 -8.14 -13.53 -7.07
C ALA A 384 -6.88 -12.73 -7.42
N GLY A 385 -6.90 -11.40 -7.24
CA GLY A 385 -5.73 -10.55 -7.51
C GLY A 385 -4.49 -10.90 -6.67
N LEU A 386 -4.68 -11.47 -5.47
CA LEU A 386 -3.54 -11.92 -4.64
C LEU A 386 -2.92 -13.22 -5.15
N LEU A 387 -3.73 -14.13 -5.69
CA LEU A 387 -3.26 -15.34 -6.34
C LEU A 387 -2.57 -15.01 -7.67
N ASP A 388 -3.17 -14.14 -8.48
CA ASP A 388 -2.61 -13.69 -9.76
C ASP A 388 -1.27 -12.97 -9.56
N ALA A 389 -1.15 -12.11 -8.53
CA ALA A 389 0.12 -11.50 -8.15
C ALA A 389 1.17 -12.54 -7.72
N GLY A 390 0.76 -13.57 -6.97
CA GLY A 390 1.61 -14.71 -6.61
C GLY A 390 2.12 -15.48 -7.82
N PHE A 391 1.23 -15.79 -8.78
CA PHE A 391 1.61 -16.44 -10.03
C PHE A 391 2.54 -15.57 -10.87
N ALA A 392 2.25 -14.27 -11.03
CA ALA A 392 3.11 -13.32 -11.75
C ALA A 392 4.51 -13.21 -11.12
N ALA A 393 4.58 -13.19 -9.79
CA ALA A 393 5.84 -13.20 -9.04
C ALA A 393 6.61 -14.54 -9.10
N GLY A 394 6.05 -15.58 -9.75
CA GLY A 394 6.64 -16.92 -9.82
C GLY A 394 6.49 -17.75 -8.54
N VAL A 395 5.68 -17.29 -7.58
CA VAL A 395 5.33 -18.00 -6.33
C VAL A 395 4.26 -19.05 -6.63
N GLY A 396 4.62 -20.05 -7.44
CA GLY A 396 3.69 -21.10 -7.88
C GLY A 396 4.28 -22.21 -8.75
N GLY A 397 5.61 -22.32 -8.87
CA GLY A 397 6.29 -23.29 -9.74
C GLY A 397 6.22 -24.78 -9.32
N SER A 398 5.18 -25.19 -8.60
CA SER A 398 4.89 -26.57 -8.20
C SER A 398 3.42 -26.88 -8.47
N ASP A 399 3.11 -28.08 -8.96
CA ASP A 399 1.83 -28.42 -9.62
C ASP A 399 0.50 -28.21 -8.85
N ASP A 400 0.51 -27.78 -7.58
CA ASP A 400 -0.67 -27.27 -6.85
C ASP A 400 -0.23 -26.60 -5.50
N PRO A 401 0.12 -25.30 -5.44
CA PRO A 401 0.43 -24.63 -4.18
C PRO A 401 -0.89 -24.32 -3.45
N SER A 402 -1.08 -24.80 -2.22
CA SER A 402 -2.32 -24.50 -1.51
C SER A 402 -2.43 -23.01 -1.18
N VAL A 403 -3.65 -22.45 -1.16
CA VAL A 403 -3.88 -21.07 -0.70
C VAL A 403 -3.25 -20.82 0.67
N SER A 404 -3.26 -21.83 1.55
CA SER A 404 -2.59 -21.77 2.84
C SER A 404 -1.07 -21.64 2.73
N ASP A 405 -0.42 -22.29 1.77
CA ASP A 405 1.03 -22.17 1.55
C ASP A 405 1.39 -20.82 0.90
N LEU A 406 0.53 -20.31 0.01
CA LEU A 406 0.72 -19.03 -0.67
C LEU A 406 0.51 -17.87 0.32
N LEU A 407 -0.60 -17.86 1.07
CA LEU A 407 -0.83 -16.91 2.16
C LEU A 407 0.21 -17.05 3.28
N ALA A 408 0.64 -18.26 3.66
CA ALA A 408 1.70 -18.42 4.65
C ALA A 408 3.07 -18.00 4.11
N GLY A 409 3.35 -18.18 2.81
CA GLY A 409 4.56 -17.69 2.17
C GLY A 409 4.65 -16.17 2.22
N LEU A 410 3.58 -15.50 1.76
CA LEU A 410 3.44 -14.04 1.81
C LEU A 410 3.48 -13.53 3.25
N THR A 411 2.72 -14.13 4.17
CA THR A 411 2.68 -13.75 5.59
C THR A 411 4.01 -14.01 6.31
N ASN A 412 4.76 -15.07 5.98
CA ASN A 412 6.07 -15.31 6.57
C ASN A 412 7.13 -14.35 6.01
N MET A 413 7.11 -14.04 4.71
CA MET A 413 7.99 -13.05 4.08
C MET A 413 7.80 -11.66 4.71
N MET A 414 6.54 -11.30 4.94
CA MET A 414 6.08 -10.12 5.68
C MET A 414 6.48 -10.10 7.15
N TRP A 415 6.24 -11.20 7.88
CA TRP A 415 6.49 -11.27 9.31
C TRP A 415 7.99 -11.33 9.61
N SER A 416 8.80 -11.93 8.73
CA SER A 416 10.26 -11.95 8.86
C SER A 416 10.89 -10.59 8.57
N SER A 417 10.34 -9.78 7.64
CA SER A 417 10.79 -8.39 7.43
C SER A 417 10.35 -7.46 8.57
N LEU A 418 9.09 -7.53 9.01
CA LEU A 418 8.59 -6.70 10.12
C LEU A 418 9.26 -7.02 11.46
N VAL A 419 9.31 -8.30 11.86
CA VAL A 419 9.84 -8.68 13.19
C VAL A 419 11.37 -8.73 13.22
N GLY A 420 12.01 -9.01 12.07
CA GLY A 420 13.46 -8.92 11.92
C GLY A 420 13.98 -7.49 12.05
N GLY A 421 13.22 -6.48 11.59
CA GLY A 421 13.58 -5.07 11.65
C GLY A 421 13.11 -4.32 12.91
N LEU A 422 11.81 -4.34 13.22
CA LEU A 422 11.25 -3.48 14.29
C LEU A 422 11.43 -4.03 15.72
N PHE A 423 11.68 -5.33 15.90
CA PHE A 423 11.64 -5.97 17.23
C PHE A 423 12.90 -6.76 17.59
N ALA A 424 13.98 -6.62 16.82
CA ALA A 424 15.30 -7.13 17.17
C ALA A 424 15.93 -6.31 18.31
N VAL A 425 15.46 -6.55 19.54
CA VAL A 425 16.13 -6.06 20.75
C VAL A 425 17.55 -6.63 20.78
N PRO A 426 18.62 -5.81 20.80
CA PRO A 426 19.98 -6.31 20.91
C PRO A 426 20.18 -7.03 22.25
N SER A 427 20.68 -8.26 22.20
CA SER A 427 21.03 -9.09 23.35
C SER A 427 22.43 -8.78 23.89
#